data_AF-A0A1G7BA25-F1
#
_entry.id   AF-A0A1G7BA25-F1
#
_cell.length_a   1.000
_cell.length_b   1.000
_cell.length_c   1.000
_cell.angle_alpha   90.00
_cell.angle_beta   90.00
_cell.angle_gamma   90.00
#
_symmetry.space_group_name_H-M   'P 1'
#
loop_
_entity.id
_entity.type
_entity.pdbx_description
1 polymer ?
#
loop_
_entity_poly.entity_id
_entity_poly.type
_entity_poly.pdbx_seq_one_letter_code
_entity_poly.pdbx_strand_id
1 'polypeptide(L)' 'MRELQESPMDEKKQSIIDKLVDEGIFKIDGKQLYELPIYTLLKQYTELQEQ' A
#
# COMPACT_ATOMS: atom_id res chain seq x y z
N MET A 1 -17.56 -20.32 -7.48
CA MET A 1 -16.58 -19.55 -6.69
C MET A 1 -16.96 -18.09 -6.84
N ARG A 2 -17.02 -17.29 -5.77
CA ARG A 2 -17.26 -15.85 -5.93
C ARG A 2 -16.04 -15.27 -6.62
N GLU A 3 -16.21 -14.80 -7.85
CA GLU A 3 -15.26 -13.92 -8.50
C GLU A 3 -15.20 -12.66 -7.63
N LEU A 4 -14.12 -12.52 -6.87
CA LEU A 4 -13.80 -11.29 -6.17
C LEU A 4 -13.50 -10.29 -7.28
N GLN A 5 -14.51 -9.51 -7.69
CA GLN A 5 -14.26 -8.33 -8.50
C GLN A 5 -13.32 -7.45 -7.69
N GLU A 6 -12.05 -7.39 -8.11
CA GLU A 6 -11.08 -6.46 -7.54
C GLU A 6 -11.69 -5.06 -7.67
N SER A 7 -11.93 -4.40 -6.54
CA SER A 7 -12.44 -3.05 -6.56
C SER A 7 -11.33 -2.13 -7.06
N PRO A 8 -11.62 -1.03 -7.77
CA PRO A 8 -10.61 -0.01 -8.10
C PRO A 8 -9.82 0.48 -6.87
N MET A 9 -10.40 0.33 -5.68
CA MET A 9 -9.76 0.65 -4.41
C MET A 9 -8.70 -0.39 -3.99
N ASP A 10 -8.90 -1.67 -4.32
CA ASP A 10 -7.94 -2.75 -4.08
C ASP A 10 -6.74 -2.60 -5.04
N GLU A 11 -6.99 -2.32 -6.32
CA GLU A 11 -5.93 -2.03 -7.31
C GLU A 11 -5.07 -0.84 -6.88
N LYS A 12 -5.71 0.25 -6.42
CA LYS A 12 -4.98 1.42 -5.92
C LYS A 12 -4.15 1.08 -4.69
N LYS A 13 -4.68 0.27 -3.77
CA LYS A 13 -3.94 -0.18 -2.59
C LYS A 13 -2.70 -0.97 -3.02
N GLN A 14 -2.86 -1.94 -3.93
CA GLN A 14 -1.77 -2.77 -4.42
C GLN A 14 -0.69 -1.92 -5.10
N SER A 15 -1.06 -0.97 -5.97
CA SER A 15 -0.11 -0.08 -6.63
C SER A 15 0.74 0.74 -5.64
N ILE A 16 0.17 1.18 -4.52
CA ILE A 16 0.93 1.89 -3.48
C ILE A 16 1.86 0.94 -2.74
N ILE A 17 1.41 -0.28 -2.42
CA ILE A 17 2.25 -1.30 -1.79
C ILE A 17 3.46 -1.61 -2.68
N ASP A 18 3.25 -1.81 -3.98
CA ASP A 18 4.34 -2.13 -4.91
C ASP A 18 5.40 -1.02 -4.95
N LYS A 19 4.97 0.25 -4.96
CA LYS A 19 5.89 1.39 -4.89
C LYS A 19 6.67 1.46 -3.57
N LEU A 20 6.01 1.21 -2.45
CA LEU A 20 6.68 1.19 -1.14
C LEU A 20 7.72 0.05 -1.06
N VAL A 21 7.40 -1.11 -1.65
CA VAL A 21 8.33 -2.24 -1.74
C VAL A 21 9.53 -1.94 -2.62
N ASP A 22 9.34 -1.25 -3.75
CA ASP A 22 10.42 -0.81 -4.65
C ASP A 22 11.40 0.13 -3.93
N GLU A 23 10.88 1.00 -3.06
CA GLU A 23 11.67 1.86 -2.16
C GLU A 23 12.28 1.11 -0.95
N GLY A 24 12.13 -0.22 -0.88
CA GLY A 24 12.67 -1.05 0.20
C GLY A 24 11.90 -0.97 1.52
N ILE A 25 10.68 -0.42 1.52
CA ILE A 25 9.81 -0.36 2.69
C ILE A 25 8.86 -1.54 2.68
N PHE A 26 9.02 -2.43 3.65
CA PHE A 26 8.18 -3.63 3.79
C PHE A 26 7.22 -3.54 4.99
N LYS A 27 7.49 -2.61 5.91
CA LYS A 27 6.75 -2.44 7.17
C LYS A 27 6.65 -0.97 7.53
N ILE A 28 5.52 -0.60 8.14
CA ILE A 28 5.31 0.72 8.77
C ILE A 28 4.89 0.45 10.21
N ASP A 29 5.54 1.09 11.17
CA ASP A 29 5.29 0.90 12.62
C ASP A 29 5.27 -0.58 13.05
N GLY A 30 6.15 -1.39 12.48
CA GLY A 30 6.29 -2.82 12.77
C GLY A 30 5.24 -3.73 12.11
N LYS A 31 4.25 -3.18 11.40
CA LYS A 31 3.20 -3.94 10.68
C LYS A 31 3.54 -4.06 9.19
N GLN A 32 3.22 -5.18 8.56
CA GLN A 32 3.45 -5.36 7.12
C GLN A 32 2.49 -4.51 6.29
N LEU A 33 2.91 -4.10 5.08
CA LEU A 33 2.08 -3.24 4.21
C LEU A 33 0.69 -3.81 3.89
N TYR A 34 0.60 -5.13 3.67
CA TYR A 34 -0.67 -5.81 3.37
C TYR A 34 -1.67 -5.78 4.53
N GLU A 35 -1.17 -5.64 5.77
CA GLU A 35 -1.97 -5.56 7.00
C GLU A 35 -2.49 -4.14 7.26
N LEU A 36 -2.01 -3.15 6.52
CA LEU A 36 -2.31 -1.75 6.76
C LEU A 36 -3.51 -1.26 5.94
N PRO A 37 -4.27 -0.28 6.47
CA PRO A 37 -5.28 0.41 5.69
C PRO A 37 -4.64 1.32 4.64
N ILE A 38 -5.35 1.53 3.53
CA ILE A 38 -4.85 2.33 2.39
C ILE A 38 -4.41 3.75 2.79
N TYR A 39 -5.06 4.36 3.79
CA TYR A 39 -4.70 5.69 4.27
C TYR A 39 -3.29 5.74 4.88
N THR A 40 -2.89 4.72 5.64
CA THR A 40 -1.54 4.63 6.20
C THR A 40 -0.49 4.46 5.10
N LEU A 41 -0.79 3.61 4.11
CA LEU A 41 0.08 3.40 2.94
C LEU A 41 0.23 4.68 2.12
N LEU A 42 -0.87 5.40 1.88
CA LEU A 42 -0.86 6.69 1.18
C LEU A 42 -0.04 7.73 1.91
N LYS A 43 -0.19 7.84 3.24
CA LYS A 43 0.57 8.79 4.04
C LYS A 43 2.08 8.55 3.87
N GLN A 44 2.53 7.31 4.08
CA GLN A 44 3.93 6.94 3.92
C GLN A 44 4.43 7.21 2.50
N TYR A 45 3.62 6.87 1.49
CA TYR A 45 3.97 7.11 0.09
C TYR A 45 4.14 8.60 -0.23
N THR A 46 3.23 9.46 0.24
CA THR A 46 3.36 10.91 0.05
C THR A 46 4.60 11.46 0.76
N GLU A 47 4.86 11.04 2.00
CA GLU A 47 6.05 11.44 2.76
C GLU A 47 7.37 11.04 2.08
N LEU A 48 7.38 9.99 1.24
CA LEU A 48 8.54 9.62 0.41
C LEU A 48 8.71 10.50 -0.82
N GLN A 49 7.61 10.94 -1.45
CA GLN A 49 7.67 11.78 -2.65
C GLN A 49 8.05 13.24 -2.33
N GLU A 50 7.89 13.67 -1.08
CA GLU A 50 8.26 15.00 -0.59
C GLU A 50 9.71 15.10 -0.10
N GLN A 51 10.48 14.01 -0.13
CA GLN A 51 11.90 13.94 0.24
C GLN A 51 12.81 14.06 -0.99
#